data_AF-A0A9D1MGI1-F1
#
_entry.id   AF-A0A9D1MGI1-F1
#
_cell.length_a   1.000
_cell.length_b   1.000
_cell.length_c   1.000
_cell.angle_alpha   90.00
_cell.angle_beta   90.00
_cell.angle_gamma   90.00
#
_symmetry.space_group_name_H-M   'P 1'
#
loop_
_entity.id
_entity.type
_entity.pdbx_description
1 polymer ?
#
loop_
_entity_poly.entity_id
_entity_poly.type
_entity_poly.pdbx_seq_one_letter_code
_entity_poly.pdbx_strand_id
1 'polypeptide(L)'
;MTYEETKALLRERGQEQLLRFYPELDRAGKARLLNAVGKIDWSFEETLLHPEDLSGRGRDIRPIEGMSQEEIARRKAEFGRVGAEAIRQGKVAAVLLAGGQGTRLGADGPKGAYNIGLTRPLSIFE
;
A
#
# COMPACT_ATOMS: atom_id res chain seq x y z
N MET A 1 19.20 -17.87 4.23
CA MET A 1 18.69 -19.25 4.27
C MET A 1 19.43 -20.09 3.25
N THR A 2 19.78 -21.32 3.60
CA THR A 2 20.28 -22.33 2.69
C THR A 2 19.14 -22.95 1.89
N TYR A 3 19.45 -23.69 0.81
CA TYR A 3 18.44 -24.39 0.03
C TYR A 3 17.65 -25.40 0.87
N GLU A 4 18.32 -26.17 1.72
CA GLU A 4 17.65 -27.17 2.57
C GLU A 4 16.74 -26.52 3.62
N GLU A 5 17.19 -25.44 4.25
CA GLU A 5 16.34 -24.66 5.17
C GLU A 5 15.09 -24.11 4.47
N THR A 6 15.25 -23.52 3.28
CA THR A 6 14.13 -22.99 2.49
C THR A 6 13.19 -24.10 2.04
N LYS A 7 13.72 -25.25 1.63
CA LYS A 7 12.92 -26.41 1.24
C LYS A 7 12.11 -26.97 2.40
N ALA A 8 12.71 -27.11 3.58
CA ALA A 8 12.00 -27.56 4.78
C ALA A 8 10.89 -26.58 5.19
N LEU A 9 11.18 -25.27 5.22
CA LEU A 9 10.22 -24.21 5.53
C LEU A 9 9.00 -24.25 4.59
N LEU A 10 9.26 -24.34 3.28
CA LEU A 10 8.21 -24.38 2.27
C LEU A 10 7.43 -25.69 2.29
N ARG A 11 8.06 -26.82 2.63
CA ARG A 11 7.38 -28.11 2.80
C ARG A 11 6.37 -28.08 3.94
N GLU A 12 6.76 -27.54 5.09
CA GLU A 12 5.86 -27.37 6.23
C GLU A 12 4.61 -26.55 5.84
N ARG A 13 4.76 -25.59 4.92
CA ARG A 13 3.70 -24.70 4.44
C ARG A 13 2.99 -25.17 3.17
N GLY A 14 3.36 -26.34 2.63
CA GLY A 14 2.80 -26.84 1.37
C GLY A 14 3.10 -25.97 0.15
N GLN A 15 4.21 -25.22 0.16
CA GLN A 15 4.63 -24.27 -0.89
C GLN A 15 5.91 -24.69 -1.63
N GLU A 16 6.27 -25.98 -1.65
CA GLU A 16 7.50 -26.48 -2.30
C GLU A 16 7.56 -26.16 -3.81
N GLN A 17 6.40 -25.92 -4.46
CA GLN A 17 6.34 -25.55 -5.89
C GLN A 17 7.11 -24.28 -6.22
N LEU A 18 7.36 -23.39 -5.25
CA LEU A 18 8.20 -22.20 -5.45
C LEU A 18 9.66 -22.55 -5.80
N LEU A 19 10.12 -23.76 -5.48
CA LEU A 19 11.46 -24.25 -5.82
C LEU A 19 11.49 -25.08 -7.12
N ARG A 20 10.36 -25.23 -7.84
CA ARG A 20 10.25 -26.07 -9.04
C ARG A 20 11.36 -25.81 -10.08
N PHE A 21 11.64 -24.54 -10.36
CA PHE A 21 12.64 -24.12 -11.36
C PHE A 21 13.98 -23.70 -10.74
N TYR A 22 14.17 -23.92 -9.43
CA TYR A 22 15.41 -23.57 -8.75
C TYR A 22 16.67 -24.16 -9.43
N PRO A 23 16.67 -25.42 -9.93
CA PRO A 23 17.85 -25.99 -10.59
C PRO A 23 18.30 -25.20 -11.84
N GLU A 24 17.34 -24.64 -12.58
CA GLU A 24 17.55 -23.90 -13.85
C GLU A 24 18.09 -22.48 -13.63
N LEU A 25 18.02 -21.97 -12.39
CA LEU A 25 18.52 -20.64 -12.05
C LEU A 25 20.05 -20.58 -12.02
N ASP A 26 20.58 -19.43 -12.43
CA ASP A 26 21.97 -19.06 -12.22
C ASP A 26 22.27 -18.80 -10.74
N ARG A 27 23.55 -18.62 -10.39
CA ARG A 27 23.97 -18.40 -9.01
C ARG A 27 23.28 -17.18 -8.38
N ALA A 28 23.10 -16.10 -9.15
CA ALA A 28 22.46 -14.89 -8.66
C ALA A 28 20.95 -15.09 -8.45
N GLY A 29 20.26 -15.76 -9.36
CA GLY A 29 18.84 -16.10 -9.27
C GLY A 29 18.55 -17.00 -8.08
N LYS A 30 19.38 -18.03 -7.86
CA LYS A 30 19.31 -18.90 -6.67
C LYS A 30 19.40 -18.09 -5.38
N ALA A 31 20.41 -17.22 -5.26
CA ALA A 31 20.59 -16.37 -4.09
C ALA A 31 19.40 -15.40 -3.88
N ARG A 32 18.89 -14.77 -4.95
CA ARG A 32 17.72 -13.87 -4.88
C ARG A 32 16.47 -14.61 -4.41
N LEU A 33 16.19 -15.79 -4.95
CA LEU A 33 15.01 -16.57 -4.59
C LEU A 33 15.05 -17.00 -3.11
N LEU A 34 16.16 -17.59 -2.65
CA LEU A 34 16.28 -18.00 -1.24
C LEU A 34 16.16 -16.80 -0.28
N ASN A 35 16.74 -15.65 -0.65
CA ASN A 35 16.63 -14.43 0.14
C ASN A 35 15.20 -13.87 0.15
N ALA A 36 14.50 -13.90 -0.99
CA ALA A 36 13.12 -13.45 -1.08
C ALA A 36 12.21 -14.31 -0.20
N VAL A 37 12.32 -15.63 -0.28
CA VAL A 37 11.53 -16.54 0.57
C VAL A 37 11.84 -16.33 2.05
N GLY A 38 13.11 -16.16 2.40
CA GLY A 38 13.51 -15.92 3.80
C GLY A 38 13.09 -14.56 4.37
N LYS A 39 12.64 -13.62 3.53
CA LYS A 39 12.10 -12.32 3.97
C LYS A 39 10.59 -12.30 4.10
N ILE A 40 9.91 -13.37 3.70
CA ILE A 40 8.47 -13.48 3.89
C ILE A 40 8.23 -13.60 5.39
N ASP A 41 7.49 -12.65 5.94
CA ASP A 41 6.88 -12.78 7.26
C ASP A 41 5.70 -13.73 7.10
N TRP A 42 5.76 -14.92 7.70
CA TRP A 42 4.73 -15.95 7.56
C TRP A 42 3.57 -15.81 8.55
N SER A 43 3.60 -14.81 9.44
CA SER A 43 2.52 -14.57 10.40
C SER A 43 1.15 -14.30 9.74
N PHE A 44 1.12 -13.91 8.46
CA PHE A 44 -0.14 -13.71 7.73
C PHE A 44 -0.98 -14.98 7.58
N GLU A 45 -0.40 -16.18 7.69
CA GLU A 45 -1.13 -17.44 7.57
C GLU A 45 -2.22 -17.55 8.63
N GLU A 46 -1.96 -17.07 9.85
CA GLU A 46 -2.96 -17.02 10.94
C GLU A 46 -4.14 -16.10 10.56
N THR A 47 -3.86 -14.97 9.91
CA THR A 47 -4.89 -14.04 9.42
C THR A 47 -5.74 -14.67 8.30
N LEU A 48 -5.14 -15.50 7.44
CA LEU A 48 -5.86 -16.19 6.37
C LEU A 48 -6.72 -17.35 6.88
N LEU A 49 -6.31 -18.04 7.94
CA LEU A 49 -7.07 -19.12 8.56
C LEU A 49 -8.26 -18.62 9.37
N HIS A 50 -8.18 -17.39 9.89
CA HIS A 50 -9.22 -16.74 10.66
C HIS A 50 -9.62 -15.40 10.03
N PRO A 51 -10.18 -15.41 8.81
CA PRO A 51 -10.54 -14.17 8.14
C PRO A 51 -11.65 -13.49 8.93
N GLU A 52 -11.42 -12.23 9.32
CA GLU A 52 -12.49 -11.42 9.87
C GLU A 52 -13.59 -11.23 8.81
N ASP A 53 -14.85 -11.44 9.21
CA ASP A 53 -15.98 -11.11 8.34
C ASP A 53 -16.15 -9.57 8.27
N LEU A 54 -15.50 -8.99 7.28
CA LEU A 54 -15.59 -7.57 6.92
C LEU A 54 -16.71 -7.29 5.91
N SER A 55 -17.58 -8.26 5.60
CA SER A 55 -18.70 -8.07 4.65
C SER A 55 -19.73 -7.04 5.14
N GLY A 56 -19.70 -6.71 6.44
CA GLY A 56 -20.70 -5.86 7.07
C GLY A 56 -22.04 -6.54 7.30
N ARG A 57 -22.15 -7.85 7.04
CA ARG A 57 -23.39 -8.61 7.27
C ARG A 57 -23.78 -8.57 8.74
N GLY A 58 -25.04 -8.24 9.02
CA GLY A 58 -25.55 -8.11 10.39
C GLY A 58 -25.04 -6.89 11.15
N ARG A 59 -24.26 -5.99 10.51
CA ARG A 59 -23.86 -4.72 11.10
C ARG A 59 -24.90 -3.65 10.79
N ASP A 60 -25.10 -2.75 11.74
CA ASP A 60 -25.95 -1.57 11.60
C ASP A 60 -25.18 -0.49 10.84
N ILE A 61 -25.46 -0.37 9.54
CA ILE A 61 -24.82 0.60 8.65
C ILE A 61 -25.72 1.83 8.56
N ARG A 62 -25.31 2.92 9.22
CA ARG A 62 -25.99 4.21 9.19
C ARG A 62 -25.06 5.32 8.71
N PRO A 63 -25.60 6.43 8.18
CA PRO A 63 -24.79 7.60 7.87
C PRO A 63 -24.02 8.10 9.11
N ILE A 64 -22.78 8.53 8.91
CA ILE A 64 -22.05 9.25 9.95
C ILE A 64 -22.66 10.64 10.15
N GLU A 65 -22.72 11.10 11.39
CA GLU A 65 -23.07 12.49 11.68
C GLU A 65 -21.96 13.42 11.19
N GLY A 66 -22.34 14.56 10.62
CA GLY A 66 -21.40 15.54 10.06
C GLY A 66 -21.98 16.94 10.03
N MET A 67 -21.12 17.94 9.83
CA MET A 67 -21.54 19.33 9.66
C MET A 67 -22.23 19.54 8.31
N SER A 68 -23.28 20.38 8.30
CA SER A 68 -23.93 20.78 7.05
C SER A 68 -23.02 21.68 6.21
N GLN A 69 -23.27 21.74 4.90
CA GLN A 69 -22.50 22.62 4.01
C GLN A 69 -22.66 24.10 4.39
N GLU A 70 -23.84 24.51 4.84
CA GLU A 70 -24.12 25.88 5.30
C GLU A 70 -23.31 26.22 6.56
N GLU A 71 -23.19 25.28 7.51
CA GLU A 71 -22.36 25.49 8.70
C GLU A 71 -20.88 25.61 8.33
N ILE A 72 -20.38 24.72 7.46
CA ILE A 72 -18.99 24.78 6.97
C ILE A 72 -18.72 26.13 6.30
N ALA A 73 -19.64 26.61 5.47
CA ALA A 73 -19.53 27.91 4.81
C ALA A 73 -19.50 29.06 5.82
N ARG A 74 -20.40 29.06 6.82
CA ARG A 74 -20.46 30.08 7.87
C ARG A 74 -19.17 30.15 8.70
N ARG A 75 -18.52 29.02 8.95
CA ARG A 75 -17.30 28.91 9.78
C ARG A 75 -15.99 28.86 8.99
N LYS A 76 -16.03 29.02 7.67
CA LYS A 76 -14.85 28.92 6.79
C LYS A 76 -13.66 29.78 7.25
N ALA A 77 -13.91 31.01 7.69
CA ALA A 77 -12.87 31.92 8.16
C ALA A 77 -12.19 31.43 9.45
N GLU A 78 -12.98 30.90 10.39
CA GLU A 78 -12.49 30.30 11.63
C GLU A 78 -11.59 29.11 11.33
N PHE A 79 -12.05 28.17 10.49
CA PHE A 79 -11.27 26.98 10.10
C PHE A 79 -9.98 27.33 9.37
N GLY A 80 -10.01 28.30 8.46
CA GLY A 80 -8.83 28.78 7.76
C GLY A 80 -7.78 29.35 8.73
N ARG A 81 -8.22 30.15 9.72
CA ARG A 81 -7.34 30.72 10.74
C ARG A 81 -6.70 29.64 11.60
N VAL A 82 -7.49 28.69 12.10
CA VAL A 82 -6.99 27.60 12.96
C VAL A 82 -6.01 26.70 12.19
N GLY A 83 -6.34 26.33 10.95
CA GLY A 83 -5.48 25.50 10.11
C GLY A 83 -4.14 26.18 9.79
N ALA A 84 -4.17 27.45 9.40
CA ALA A 84 -2.95 28.21 9.13
C ALA A 84 -2.05 28.33 10.37
N GLU A 85 -2.64 28.50 11.55
CA GLU A 85 -1.89 28.53 12.81
C GLU A 85 -1.24 27.17 13.12
N ALA A 86 -1.97 26.07 12.94
CA ALA A 86 -1.41 24.73 13.12
C ALA A 86 -0.23 24.45 12.17
N ILE A 87 -0.31 24.92 10.92
CA ILE A 87 0.79 24.84 9.94
C ILE A 87 2.00 25.64 10.44
N ARG A 88 1.81 26.90 10.87
CA ARG A 88 2.90 27.74 11.39
C ARG A 88 3.57 27.14 12.62
N GLN A 89 2.80 26.45 13.45
CA GLN A 89 3.30 25.77 14.65
C GLN A 89 3.96 24.41 14.36
N GLY A 90 4.05 23.98 13.10
CA GLY A 90 4.64 22.69 12.73
C GLY A 90 3.83 21.48 13.19
N LYS A 91 2.51 21.65 13.41
CA LYS A 91 1.61 20.59 13.92
C LYS A 91 0.92 19.79 12.81
N VAL A 92 1.29 20.01 11.56
CA VAL A 92 0.65 19.42 10.38
C VAL A 92 1.68 18.65 9.57
N ALA A 93 1.37 17.40 9.23
CA ALA A 93 2.10 16.59 8.28
C ALA A 93 1.13 16.05 7.21
N ALA A 94 1.65 15.77 6.02
CA ALA A 94 0.90 15.13 4.95
C ALA A 94 1.46 13.73 4.70
N VAL A 95 0.56 12.73 4.59
CA VAL A 95 0.91 11.37 4.18
C VAL A 95 0.36 11.15 2.79
N LEU A 96 1.24 11.01 1.80
CA LEU A 96 0.87 10.78 0.42
C LEU A 96 0.93 9.29 0.09
N LEU A 97 -0.24 8.69 -0.17
CA LEU A 97 -0.35 7.29 -0.61
C LEU A 97 -0.04 7.18 -2.11
N ALA A 98 1.24 6.99 -2.45
CA ALA A 98 1.74 6.96 -3.84
C ALA A 98 2.34 5.61 -4.30
N GLY A 99 1.96 4.50 -3.66
CA GLY A 99 2.51 3.17 -3.97
C GLY A 99 2.02 2.54 -5.29
N GLY A 100 0.98 3.10 -5.91
CA GLY A 100 0.39 2.55 -7.13
C GLY A 100 1.23 2.82 -8.38
N GLN A 101 1.37 1.79 -9.23
CA GLN A 101 1.94 1.93 -10.57
C GLN A 101 0.92 2.54 -11.55
N GLY A 102 1.42 3.29 -12.52
CA GLY A 102 0.65 3.99 -13.55
C GLY A 102 0.16 3.10 -14.70
N THR A 103 0.13 1.78 -14.53
CA THR A 103 -0.14 0.83 -15.64
C THR A 103 -1.49 1.05 -16.31
N ARG A 104 -2.55 1.40 -15.55
CA ARG A 104 -3.87 1.75 -16.13
C ARG A 104 -3.86 3.07 -16.92
N LEU A 105 -2.89 3.93 -16.69
CA LEU A 105 -2.67 5.17 -17.44
C LEU A 105 -1.75 4.95 -18.65
N GLY A 106 -1.29 3.71 -18.89
CA GLY A 106 -0.31 3.41 -19.94
C GLY A 106 1.09 3.97 -19.66
N ALA A 107 1.42 4.19 -18.38
CA ALA A 107 2.72 4.70 -17.98
C ALA A 107 3.56 3.64 -17.26
N ASP A 108 4.82 3.52 -17.70
CA ASP A 108 5.84 2.69 -17.08
C ASP A 108 6.49 3.46 -15.92
N GLY A 109 5.81 3.46 -14.77
CA GLY A 109 6.32 4.08 -13.54
C GLY A 109 5.25 4.43 -12.51
N PRO A 110 5.63 5.09 -11.40
CA PRO A 110 4.70 5.52 -10.38
C PRO A 110 3.62 6.46 -10.94
N LYS A 111 2.37 6.30 -10.49
CA LYS A 111 1.25 7.12 -10.98
C LYS A 111 1.52 8.63 -10.85
N GLY A 112 2.18 9.08 -9.78
CA GLY A 112 2.43 10.50 -9.57
C GLY A 112 3.42 11.13 -10.55
N ALA A 113 4.25 10.33 -11.23
CA ALA A 113 5.15 10.81 -12.28
C ALA A 113 4.43 11.01 -13.63
N TYR A 114 3.13 10.70 -13.71
CA TYR A 114 2.36 10.85 -14.94
C TYR A 114 2.23 12.33 -15.33
N ASN A 115 2.58 12.66 -16.58
CA ASN A 115 2.48 14.01 -17.11
C ASN A 115 1.02 14.36 -17.46
N ILE A 116 0.46 15.34 -16.78
CA ILE A 116 -0.89 15.89 -17.01
C ILE A 116 -0.86 17.25 -17.70
N GLY A 117 0.32 17.75 -18.02
CA GLY A 117 0.51 19.09 -18.53
C GLY A 117 -0.03 19.27 -19.95
N LEU A 118 -0.75 20.36 -20.17
CA LEU A 118 -1.36 20.70 -21.46
C LEU A 118 -0.43 21.56 -22.34
N THR A 119 0.21 22.56 -21.73
CA THR A 119 1.08 23.54 -22.42
C THR A 119 2.56 23.39 -22.07
N ARG A 120 2.88 22.59 -21.06
CA ARG A 120 4.23 22.24 -20.62
C ARG A 120 4.22 20.89 -19.91
N PRO A 121 5.35 20.18 -19.80
CA PRO A 121 5.45 19.04 -18.88
C PRO A 121 5.10 19.45 -17.44
N LEU A 122 4.24 18.66 -16.81
CA LEU A 122 3.82 18.81 -15.42
C LEU A 122 3.37 17.44 -14.90
N SER A 123 4.15 16.85 -14.00
CA SER A 123 3.73 15.65 -13.29
C SER A 123 2.75 15.97 -12.15
N ILE A 124 2.07 14.97 -11.60
CA ILE A 124 1.12 15.16 -10.48
C ILE A 124 1.87 15.55 -9.18
N PHE A 125 3.15 15.18 -9.06
CA PHE A 125 3.97 15.52 -7.90
C PHE A 125 4.54 16.94 -7.92
N GLU A 126 4.58 17.59 -9.10
CA GLU A 126 5.17 18.93 -9.32
C GLU A 126 4.10 20.04 -9.33
#